data_AF-A0A538HC83-F1
#
_entry.id   AF-A0A538HC83-F1
#
_cell.length_a   1.000
_cell.length_b   1.000
_cell.length_c   1.000
_cell.angle_alpha   90.00
_cell.angle_beta   90.00
_cell.angle_gamma   90.00
#
_symmetry.space_group_name_H-M   'P 1'
#
loop_
_entity.id
_entity.type
_entity.pdbx_description
1 polymer ?
#
loop_
_entity_poly.entity_id
_entity_poly.type
_entity_poly.pdbx_seq_one_letter_code
_entity_poly.pdbx_strand_id
1 'polypeptide(L)'
;MSPTLAVLDFLNSREKASLLWVAAIVAFATAKRNGVASSFVAVVRSLLAPKLLAVFGSAALYCAGVVLLARWIGAWHTAALKETIYWFFTGGVVLVGRAVTHAAPFDLAFYKALLRQAVRFTIVVEFLVNLYVFPFLAELFLVPLVLLFVAMQVLAAHDDSLANARKPIEGLLTTIGLLLLAYFVVKAILNPANLFTREHAERLLVAPILTFAFVPLLWAWGWISRREQENLRRGLRASYDSPV
;
A
#
# COMPACT_ATOMS: atom_id res chain seq x y z
N MET A 1 -6.62 29.02 -15.64
CA MET A 1 -6.37 28.30 -14.37
C MET A 1 -4.99 27.68 -14.45
N SER A 2 -4.10 27.95 -13.49
CA SER A 2 -2.79 27.30 -13.47
C SER A 2 -2.96 25.80 -13.18
N PRO A 3 -2.18 24.91 -13.83
CA PRO A 3 -2.28 23.46 -13.62
C PRO A 3 -2.08 23.03 -12.15
N THR A 4 -1.39 23.86 -11.36
CA THR A 4 -1.21 23.69 -9.91
C THR A 4 -2.50 23.76 -9.11
N LEU A 5 -3.44 24.64 -9.48
CA LEU A 5 -4.73 24.77 -8.79
C LEU A 5 -5.64 23.58 -9.11
N ALA A 6 -5.59 23.09 -10.36
CA ALA A 6 -6.38 21.93 -10.79
C ALA A 6 -6.02 20.64 -10.03
N VAL A 7 -4.73 20.45 -9.69
CA VAL A 7 -4.30 19.31 -8.87
C VAL A 7 -4.85 19.41 -7.45
N LEU A 8 -4.84 20.60 -6.84
CA LEU A 8 -5.38 20.79 -5.49
C LEU A 8 -6.90 20.63 -5.43
N ASP A 9 -7.62 20.98 -6.50
CA ASP A 9 -9.07 20.80 -6.58
C ASP A 9 -9.47 19.33 -6.74
N PHE A 10 -8.61 18.52 -7.37
CA PHE A 10 -8.80 17.08 -7.43
C PHE A 10 -8.67 16.41 -6.05
N LEU A 11 -7.87 16.97 -5.13
CA LEU A 11 -7.54 16.32 -3.87
C LEU A 11 -8.55 16.58 -2.74
N ASN A 12 -8.83 15.55 -1.96
CA ASN A 12 -9.68 15.66 -0.77
C ASN A 12 -8.91 16.23 0.44
N SER A 13 -9.61 16.55 1.52
CA SER A 13 -9.03 17.13 2.74
C SER A 13 -7.89 16.30 3.35
N ARG A 14 -8.00 14.97 3.31
CA ARG A 14 -6.98 14.05 3.85
C ARG A 14 -5.73 14.06 2.99
N GLU A 15 -5.90 13.99 1.68
CA GLU A 15 -4.80 14.04 0.71
C GLU A 15 -4.04 15.36 0.84
N LYS A 16 -4.77 16.48 0.99
CA LYS A 16 -4.18 17.80 1.24
C LYS A 16 -3.40 17.84 2.56
N ALA A 17 -3.97 17.34 3.66
CA ALA A 17 -3.31 17.29 4.95
C ALA A 17 -2.06 16.40 4.92
N SER A 18 -2.14 15.26 4.24
CA SER A 18 -1.01 14.32 4.09
C SER A 18 0.12 14.92 3.28
N LEU A 19 -0.19 15.60 2.15
CA LEU A 19 0.81 16.30 1.35
C LEU A 19 1.51 17.41 2.15
N LEU A 20 0.75 18.18 2.93
CA LEU A 20 1.32 19.22 3.78
C LEU A 20 2.33 18.64 4.77
N TRP A 21 1.97 17.56 5.46
CA TRP A 21 2.86 16.90 6.43
C TRP A 21 4.07 16.24 5.78
N VAL A 22 3.91 15.58 4.62
CA VAL A 22 5.04 15.03 3.87
C VAL A 22 6.00 16.16 3.46
N ALA A 23 5.48 17.27 2.94
CA ALA A 23 6.30 18.43 2.60
C ALA A 23 7.03 18.99 3.82
N ALA A 24 6.36 19.10 4.97
CA ALA A 24 6.96 19.55 6.22
C ALA A 24 8.07 18.61 6.71
N ILE A 25 7.86 17.29 6.66
CA ILE A 25 8.85 16.28 7.04
C ILE A 25 10.06 16.33 6.10
N VAL A 26 9.84 16.43 4.78
CA VAL A 26 10.92 16.53 3.80
C VAL A 26 11.71 17.83 3.97
N ALA A 27 11.03 18.97 4.18
CA ALA A 27 11.67 20.25 4.45
C ALA A 27 12.51 20.19 5.75
N PHE A 28 11.97 19.60 6.81
CA PHE A 28 12.69 19.39 8.06
C PHE A 28 13.90 18.46 7.90
N ALA A 29 13.73 17.34 7.20
CA ALA A 29 14.78 16.36 6.95
C ALA A 29 15.92 16.91 6.09
N THR A 30 15.61 17.76 5.11
CA THR A 30 16.60 18.41 4.23
C THR A 30 17.29 19.60 4.89
N ALA A 31 16.60 20.32 5.78
CA ALA A 31 17.22 21.38 6.60
C ALA A 31 18.25 20.81 7.59
N LYS A 32 18.06 19.56 8.04
CA LYS A 32 19.01 18.86 8.92
C LYS A 32 20.11 18.20 8.08
N ARG A 33 21.24 18.89 7.90
CA ARG A 33 22.40 18.58 7.03
C ARG A 33 23.16 17.28 7.34
N ASN A 34 22.58 16.33 8.06
CA ASN A 34 23.23 15.14 8.61
C ASN A 34 23.00 13.92 7.71
N GLY A 35 23.56 13.89 6.48
CA GLY A 35 23.62 12.67 5.66
C GLY A 35 22.28 12.03 5.23
N VAL A 36 21.13 12.55 5.68
CA VAL A 36 19.79 12.01 5.38
C VAL A 36 19.52 12.04 3.88
N ALA A 37 19.91 13.12 3.21
CA ALA A 37 19.79 13.25 1.76
C ALA A 37 20.60 12.19 1.01
N SER A 38 21.84 11.90 1.45
CA SER A 38 22.65 10.85 0.81
C SER A 38 22.10 9.45 1.04
N SER A 39 21.58 9.15 2.23
CA SER A 39 20.91 7.87 2.49
C SER A 39 19.62 7.73 1.68
N PHE A 40 18.83 8.80 1.54
CA PHE A 40 17.63 8.82 0.72
C PHE A 40 17.96 8.57 -0.76
N VAL A 41 19.00 9.24 -1.29
CA VAL A 41 19.48 9.00 -2.67
C VAL A 41 19.94 7.55 -2.85
N ALA A 42 20.64 6.97 -1.87
CA ALA A 42 21.03 5.56 -1.92
C ALA A 42 19.81 4.64 -1.99
N VAL A 43 18.77 4.87 -1.18
CA VAL A 43 17.52 4.10 -1.20
C VAL A 43 16.81 4.24 -2.54
N VAL A 44 16.66 5.45 -3.07
CA VAL A 44 16.05 5.69 -4.39
C VAL A 44 16.84 4.97 -5.49
N ARG A 45 18.17 5.03 -5.45
CA ARG A 45 19.03 4.32 -6.39
C ARG A 45 18.88 2.80 -6.29
N SER A 46 18.72 2.27 -5.08
CA SER A 46 18.44 0.85 -4.86
C SER A 46 17.09 0.44 -5.45
N LEU A 47 16.04 1.26 -5.29
CA LEU A 47 14.72 1.01 -5.88
C LEU A 47 14.75 1.01 -7.43
N LEU A 48 15.66 1.77 -8.03
CA LEU A 48 15.88 1.82 -9.48
C LEU A 48 16.81 0.73 -10.02
N ALA A 49 17.17 -0.27 -9.22
CA ALA A 49 17.91 -1.41 -9.73
C ALA A 49 17.13 -2.12 -10.85
N PRO A 50 17.79 -2.57 -11.93
CA PRO A 50 17.10 -3.11 -13.12
C PRO A 50 16.18 -4.29 -12.81
N LYS A 51 16.54 -5.13 -11.82
CA LYS A 51 15.68 -6.22 -11.35
C LYS A 51 14.40 -5.72 -10.68
N LEU A 52 14.49 -4.70 -9.82
CA LEU A 52 13.32 -4.12 -9.15
C LEU A 52 12.45 -3.35 -10.15
N LEU A 53 13.06 -2.64 -11.10
CA LEU A 53 12.35 -2.01 -12.21
C LEU A 53 11.62 -3.03 -13.09
N ALA A 54 12.21 -4.20 -13.36
CA ALA A 54 11.53 -5.25 -14.10
C ALA A 54 10.31 -5.78 -13.33
N VAL A 55 10.46 -6.08 -12.04
CA VAL A 55 9.38 -6.59 -11.17
C VAL A 55 8.25 -5.55 -11.04
N PHE A 56 8.56 -4.36 -10.56
CA PHE A 56 7.54 -3.34 -10.30
C PHE A 56 7.03 -2.66 -11.58
N GLY A 57 7.87 -2.50 -12.59
CA GLY A 57 7.48 -1.96 -13.89
C GLY A 57 6.54 -2.90 -14.65
N SER A 58 6.80 -4.21 -14.65
CA SER A 58 5.87 -5.19 -15.21
C SER A 58 4.55 -5.25 -14.41
N ALA A 59 4.61 -5.12 -13.08
CA ALA A 59 3.40 -5.03 -12.27
C ALA A 59 2.57 -3.77 -12.56
N ALA A 60 3.22 -2.62 -12.76
CA ALA A 60 2.56 -1.38 -13.14
C ALA A 60 1.91 -1.49 -14.53
N LEU A 61 2.63 -2.07 -15.49
CA LEU A 61 2.12 -2.32 -16.84
C LEU A 61 0.93 -3.29 -16.83
N TYR A 62 1.02 -4.36 -16.05
CA TYR A 62 -0.07 -5.31 -15.87
C TYR A 62 -1.30 -4.64 -15.24
N CYS A 63 -1.10 -3.83 -14.19
CA CYS A 63 -2.16 -3.05 -13.56
C CYS A 63 -2.87 -2.15 -14.59
N ALA A 64 -2.09 -1.38 -15.35
CA ALA A 64 -2.61 -0.52 -16.39
C ALA A 64 -3.39 -1.32 -17.45
N GLY A 65 -2.87 -2.46 -17.89
CA GLY A 65 -3.55 -3.36 -18.82
C GLY A 65 -4.90 -3.85 -18.28
N VAL A 66 -4.94 -4.34 -17.03
CA VAL A 66 -6.17 -4.80 -16.37
C VAL A 66 -7.21 -3.68 -16.30
N VAL A 67 -6.79 -2.47 -15.90
CA VAL A 67 -7.69 -1.32 -15.77
C VAL A 67 -8.20 -0.84 -17.13
N LEU A 68 -7.34 -0.82 -18.16
CA LEU A 68 -7.73 -0.45 -19.51
C LEU A 68 -8.72 -1.47 -20.12
N LEU A 69 -8.48 -2.77 -19.92
CA LEU A 69 -9.42 -3.83 -20.33
C LEU A 69 -10.76 -3.71 -19.60
N ALA A 70 -10.72 -3.51 -18.28
CA ALA A 70 -11.92 -3.32 -17.47
C ALA A 70 -12.71 -2.07 -17.89
N ARG A 71 -12.02 -0.99 -18.24
CA ARG A 71 -12.63 0.22 -18.80
C ARG A 71 -13.27 -0.04 -20.17
N TRP A 72 -12.60 -0.80 -21.03
CA TRP A 72 -13.11 -1.13 -22.37
C TRP A 72 -14.42 -1.93 -22.33
N ILE A 73 -14.56 -2.86 -21.38
CA ILE A 73 -15.81 -3.62 -21.18
C ILE A 73 -16.86 -2.88 -20.33
N GLY A 74 -16.62 -1.61 -19.97
CA GLY A 74 -17.55 -0.79 -19.19
C GLY A 74 -17.62 -1.14 -17.69
N ALA A 75 -16.68 -1.94 -17.18
CA ALA A 75 -16.60 -2.35 -15.78
C ALA A 75 -15.80 -1.39 -14.89
N TRP A 76 -15.05 -0.44 -15.48
CA TRP A 76 -14.19 0.49 -14.72
C TRP A 76 -14.31 1.93 -15.22
N HIS A 77 -14.78 2.84 -14.36
CA HIS A 77 -14.85 4.27 -14.66
C HIS A 77 -13.67 5.04 -14.07
N THR A 78 -13.45 6.26 -14.57
CA THR A 78 -12.37 7.15 -14.09
C THR A 78 -12.54 7.55 -12.62
N ALA A 79 -13.73 7.37 -12.05
CA ALA A 79 -14.03 7.64 -10.66
C ALA A 79 -13.28 6.73 -9.66
N ALA A 80 -12.71 5.62 -10.13
CA ALA A 80 -11.95 4.64 -9.34
C ALA A 80 -10.42 4.74 -9.56
N LEU A 81 -9.95 5.74 -10.32
CA LEU A 81 -8.54 5.86 -10.68
C LEU A 81 -7.65 6.13 -9.47
N LYS A 82 -8.11 6.97 -8.53
CA LYS A 82 -7.36 7.29 -7.31
C LYS A 82 -7.17 6.05 -6.45
N GLU A 83 -8.25 5.31 -6.25
CA GLU A 83 -8.33 4.09 -5.47
C GLU A 83 -7.42 3.02 -6.10
N THR A 84 -7.38 2.94 -7.43
CA THR A 84 -6.47 2.04 -8.16
C THR A 84 -5.00 2.39 -7.90
N ILE A 85 -4.66 3.69 -7.92
CA ILE A 85 -3.30 4.16 -7.62
C ILE A 85 -2.94 3.84 -6.16
N TYR A 86 -3.82 4.15 -5.21
CA TYR A 86 -3.60 3.85 -3.79
C TYR A 86 -3.45 2.36 -3.52
N TRP A 87 -4.34 1.55 -4.07
CA TRP A 87 -4.25 0.11 -3.98
C TRP A 87 -2.94 -0.42 -4.57
N PHE A 88 -2.50 0.09 -5.73
CA PHE A 88 -1.27 -0.38 -6.36
C PHE A 88 -0.04 -0.12 -5.47
N PHE A 89 0.13 1.11 -4.97
CA PHE A 89 1.30 1.46 -4.17
C PHE A 89 1.28 0.88 -2.75
N THR A 90 0.11 0.62 -2.18
CA THR A 90 0.00 0.09 -0.81
C THR A 90 -0.15 -1.44 -0.77
N GLY A 91 -1.07 -2.00 -1.56
CA GLY A 91 -1.36 -3.42 -1.62
C GLY A 91 -0.60 -4.15 -2.74
N GLY A 92 -0.66 -3.62 -3.97
CA GLY A 92 -0.08 -4.25 -5.16
C GLY A 92 1.43 -4.48 -5.05
N VAL A 93 2.18 -3.46 -4.65
CA VAL A 93 3.64 -3.54 -4.40
C VAL A 93 3.98 -4.61 -3.36
N VAL A 94 3.21 -4.67 -2.26
CA VAL A 94 3.43 -5.67 -1.19
C VAL A 94 3.11 -7.08 -1.67
N LEU A 95 2.02 -7.26 -2.43
CA LEU A 95 1.65 -8.55 -3.02
C LEU A 95 2.75 -9.09 -3.93
N VAL A 96 3.24 -8.26 -4.85
CA VAL A 96 4.31 -8.64 -5.79
C VAL A 96 5.62 -8.90 -5.04
N GLY A 97 5.97 -8.04 -4.07
CA GLY A 97 7.15 -8.23 -3.23
C GLY A 97 7.12 -9.57 -2.49
N ARG A 98 6.00 -9.91 -1.85
CA ARG A 98 5.82 -11.19 -1.15
C ARG A 98 5.84 -12.39 -2.09
N ALA A 99 5.30 -12.25 -3.30
CA ALA A 99 5.39 -13.30 -4.30
C ALA A 99 6.84 -13.54 -4.73
N VAL A 100 7.65 -12.48 -4.90
CA VAL A 100 9.06 -12.65 -5.26
C VAL A 100 9.89 -13.22 -4.10
N THR A 101 9.61 -12.86 -2.85
CA THR A 101 10.43 -13.30 -1.71
C THR A 101 10.04 -14.65 -1.13
N HIS A 102 8.75 -15.02 -1.15
CA HIS A 102 8.23 -16.17 -0.42
C HIS A 102 7.41 -17.15 -1.27
N ALA A 103 7.31 -16.97 -2.60
CA ALA A 103 6.44 -17.86 -3.38
C ALA A 103 6.94 -19.31 -3.39
N ALA A 104 6.04 -20.20 -2.99
CA ALA A 104 6.02 -21.60 -3.41
C ALA A 104 5.12 -21.71 -4.66
N PRO A 105 5.67 -21.77 -5.89
CA PRO A 105 4.85 -22.02 -7.08
C PRO A 105 4.08 -23.34 -6.91
N PHE A 106 2.80 -23.31 -7.27
CA PHE A 106 1.80 -24.37 -7.11
C PHE A 106 1.24 -24.61 -5.70
N ASP A 107 1.63 -23.83 -4.69
CA ASP A 107 0.95 -23.86 -3.39
C ASP A 107 -0.32 -23.00 -3.42
N LEU A 108 -1.45 -23.63 -3.76
CA LEU A 108 -2.76 -22.98 -3.77
C LEU A 108 -3.13 -22.43 -2.37
N ALA A 109 -2.65 -23.04 -1.28
CA ALA A 109 -2.92 -22.57 0.07
C ALA A 109 -2.19 -21.25 0.35
N PHE A 110 -0.95 -21.09 -0.14
CA PHE A 110 -0.22 -19.82 -0.08
C PHE A 110 -0.98 -18.69 -0.76
N TYR A 111 -1.42 -18.86 -2.02
CA TYR A 111 -2.16 -17.82 -2.73
C TYR A 111 -3.51 -17.53 -2.08
N LYS A 112 -4.24 -18.55 -1.60
CA LYS A 112 -5.49 -18.35 -0.85
C LYS A 112 -5.27 -17.57 0.44
N ALA A 113 -4.21 -17.85 1.18
CA ALA A 113 -3.87 -17.13 2.41
C ALA A 113 -3.48 -15.68 2.11
N LEU A 114 -2.65 -15.45 1.09
CA LEU A 114 -2.21 -14.13 0.64
C LEU A 114 -3.40 -13.27 0.19
N LEU A 115 -4.29 -13.82 -0.64
CA LEU A 115 -5.51 -13.15 -1.08
C LEU A 115 -6.46 -12.86 0.07
N ARG A 116 -6.68 -13.82 0.98
CA ARG A 116 -7.57 -13.62 2.14
C ARG A 116 -7.04 -12.51 3.05
N GLN A 117 -5.74 -12.46 3.29
CA GLN A 117 -5.13 -11.43 4.12
C GLN A 117 -5.23 -10.05 3.46
N ALA A 118 -4.92 -9.96 2.17
CA ALA A 118 -5.02 -8.72 1.42
C ALA A 118 -6.47 -8.22 1.36
N VAL A 119 -7.41 -9.06 0.93
CA VAL A 119 -8.82 -8.65 0.76
C VAL A 119 -9.46 -8.27 2.10
N ARG A 120 -9.26 -9.04 3.18
CA ARG A 120 -9.92 -8.78 4.47
C ARG A 120 -9.45 -7.47 5.10
N PHE A 121 -8.15 -7.20 5.06
CA PHE A 121 -7.59 -5.98 5.63
C PHE A 121 -7.88 -4.78 4.75
N THR A 122 -7.69 -4.93 3.44
CA THR A 122 -7.84 -3.83 2.49
C THR A 122 -9.29 -3.39 2.35
N ILE A 123 -10.29 -4.29 2.28
CA ILE A 123 -11.70 -3.87 2.20
C ILE A 123 -12.06 -3.00 3.42
N VAL A 124 -11.76 -3.46 4.63
CA VAL A 124 -12.20 -2.75 5.85
C VAL A 124 -11.49 -1.41 5.96
N VAL A 125 -10.17 -1.38 5.79
CA VAL A 125 -9.39 -0.14 5.94
C VAL A 125 -9.68 0.81 4.79
N GLU A 126 -9.62 0.37 3.54
CA GLU A 126 -9.79 1.23 2.37
C GLU A 126 -11.22 1.78 2.26
N PHE A 127 -12.24 0.98 2.60
CA PHE A 127 -13.61 1.45 2.66
C PHE A 127 -13.80 2.50 3.76
N LEU A 128 -13.39 2.21 5.00
CA LEU A 128 -13.62 3.13 6.12
C LEU A 128 -12.83 4.44 5.94
N VAL A 129 -11.60 4.34 5.45
CA VAL A 129 -10.74 5.48 5.17
C VAL A 129 -11.36 6.28 4.02
N ASN A 130 -11.65 5.70 2.85
CA ASN A 130 -12.06 6.50 1.69
C ASN A 130 -13.52 6.93 1.68
N LEU A 131 -14.41 6.25 2.42
CA LEU A 131 -15.84 6.58 2.43
C LEU A 131 -16.13 7.90 3.12
N TYR A 132 -15.36 8.24 4.16
CA TYR A 132 -15.57 9.46 4.93
C TYR A 132 -14.25 10.18 5.17
N VAL A 133 -14.14 11.33 4.51
CA VAL A 133 -13.03 12.27 4.67
C VAL A 133 -13.48 13.35 5.66
N PHE A 134 -12.70 13.59 6.70
CA PHE A 134 -12.99 14.63 7.68
C PHE A 134 -12.72 16.03 7.10
N PRO A 135 -13.27 17.10 7.70
CA PRO A 135 -12.87 18.46 7.36
C PRO A 135 -11.36 18.63 7.44
N PHE A 136 -10.79 19.48 6.58
CA PHE A 136 -9.34 19.67 6.46
C PHE A 136 -8.63 19.89 7.80
N LEU A 137 -9.20 20.72 8.68
CA LEU A 137 -8.60 21.01 9.97
C LEU A 137 -8.54 19.76 10.88
N ALA A 138 -9.54 18.89 10.83
CA ALA A 138 -9.53 17.64 11.59
C ALA A 138 -8.51 16.64 11.02
N GLU A 139 -8.44 16.49 9.69
CA GLU A 139 -7.42 15.65 9.03
C GLU A 139 -6.00 16.14 9.34
N LEU A 140 -5.80 17.47 9.44
CA LEU A 140 -4.52 18.06 9.75
C LEU A 140 -3.95 17.63 11.12
N PHE A 141 -4.81 17.40 12.11
CA PHE A 141 -4.41 16.87 13.43
C PHE A 141 -4.39 15.33 13.46
N LEU A 142 -5.33 14.68 12.77
CA LEU A 142 -5.47 13.23 12.80
C LEU A 142 -4.29 12.52 12.11
N VAL A 143 -3.87 13.00 10.93
CA VAL A 143 -2.75 12.42 10.16
C VAL A 143 -1.45 12.32 10.97
N PRO A 144 -0.90 13.40 11.56
CA PRO A 144 0.34 13.34 12.31
C PRO A 144 0.20 12.55 13.62
N LEU A 145 -0.99 12.57 14.25
CA LEU A 145 -1.26 11.81 15.46
C LEU A 145 -1.20 10.30 15.18
N VAL A 146 -1.84 9.83 14.11
CA VAL A 146 -1.76 8.43 13.67
C VAL A 146 -0.32 8.08 13.28
N LEU A 147 0.36 8.95 12.52
CA LEU A 147 1.76 8.74 12.13
C LEU A 147 2.67 8.59 13.36
N LEU A 148 2.50 9.42 14.38
CA LEU A 148 3.26 9.37 15.62
C LEU A 148 3.07 8.02 16.32
N PHE A 149 1.83 7.57 16.52
CA PHE A 149 1.56 6.30 17.20
C PHE A 149 2.06 5.09 16.42
N VAL A 150 1.90 5.09 15.09
CA VAL A 150 2.45 4.03 14.24
C VAL A 150 3.98 4.03 14.30
N ALA A 151 4.63 5.19 14.22
CA ALA A 151 6.09 5.30 14.33
C ALA A 151 6.59 4.78 15.68
N MET A 152 5.93 5.15 16.78
CA MET A 152 6.25 4.64 18.12
C MET A 152 6.06 3.12 18.21
N GLN A 153 5.01 2.56 17.61
CA GLN A 153 4.79 1.11 17.57
C GLN A 153 5.91 0.39 16.82
N VAL A 154 6.37 0.94 15.69
CA VAL A 154 7.48 0.40 14.90
C VAL A 154 8.81 0.49 15.67
N LEU A 155 9.07 1.62 16.31
CA LEU A 155 10.26 1.83 17.15
C LEU A 155 10.27 0.85 18.34
N ALA A 156 9.14 0.71 19.04
CA ALA A 156 9.00 -0.22 20.16
C ALA A 156 9.06 -1.70 19.75
N ALA A 157 8.97 -2.01 18.44
CA ALA A 157 9.19 -3.36 17.94
C ALA A 157 10.68 -3.70 17.72
N HIS A 158 11.56 -2.68 17.67
CA HIS A 158 13.00 -2.84 17.41
C HIS A 158 13.87 -2.48 18.62
N ASP A 159 13.30 -1.88 19.66
CA ASP A 159 14.00 -1.47 20.87
C ASP A 159 13.28 -2.00 22.12
N ASP A 160 13.92 -2.95 22.81
CA ASP A 160 13.38 -3.59 24.01
C ASP A 160 13.14 -2.60 25.17
N SER A 161 13.84 -1.46 25.18
CA SER A 161 13.62 -0.41 26.19
C SER A 161 12.25 0.27 26.06
N LEU A 162 11.67 0.25 24.86
CA LEU A 162 10.36 0.83 24.54
C LEU A 162 9.22 -0.20 24.56
N ALA A 163 9.51 -1.47 24.89
CA ALA A 163 8.53 -2.55 24.90
C ALA A 163 7.32 -2.28 25.81
N ASN A 164 7.54 -1.59 26.95
CA ASN A 164 6.48 -1.22 27.88
C ASN A 164 5.45 -0.24 27.29
N ALA A 165 5.85 0.61 26.34
CA ALA A 165 4.97 1.56 25.67
C ALA A 165 4.13 0.89 24.56
N ARG A 166 4.46 -0.33 24.14
CA ARG A 166 3.81 -1.00 23.00
C ARG A 166 2.34 -1.32 23.25
N LYS A 167 2.03 -1.95 24.39
CA LYS A 167 0.66 -2.35 24.77
C LYS A 167 -0.31 -1.16 24.89
N PRO A 168 0.03 -0.06 25.59
CA PRO A 168 -0.89 1.08 25.68
C PRO A 168 -1.09 1.79 24.33
N ILE A 169 -0.04 1.90 23.50
CA ILE A 169 -0.14 2.50 22.16
C ILE A 169 -1.03 1.63 21.25
N GLU A 170 -0.85 0.32 21.28
CA GLU A 170 -1.68 -0.62 20.53
C GLU A 170 -3.14 -0.57 20.98
N GLY A 171 -3.39 -0.52 22.29
CA GLY A 171 -4.73 -0.36 22.84
C GLY A 171 -5.39 0.95 22.42
N LEU A 172 -4.65 2.06 22.43
CA LEU A 172 -5.14 3.36 21.99
C LEU A 172 -5.43 3.39 20.49
N LEU A 173 -4.52 2.91 19.64
CA LEU A 173 -4.72 2.79 18.19
C LEU A 173 -5.93 1.93 17.85
N THR A 174 -6.08 0.79 18.54
CA THR A 174 -7.22 -0.12 18.37
C THR A 174 -8.53 0.58 18.75
N THR A 175 -8.53 1.34 19.84
CA THR A 175 -9.70 2.10 20.30
C THR A 175 -10.07 3.21 19.31
N ILE A 176 -9.09 3.99 18.83
CA ILE A 176 -9.29 5.02 17.80
C ILE A 176 -9.88 4.37 16.53
N GLY A 177 -9.31 3.25 16.08
CA GLY A 177 -9.80 2.50 14.93
C GLY A 177 -11.24 2.02 15.10
N LEU A 178 -11.58 1.48 16.27
CA LEU A 178 -12.95 1.04 16.61
C LEU A 178 -13.95 2.19 16.66
N LEU A 179 -13.58 3.32 17.27
CA LEU A 179 -14.44 4.52 17.33
C LEU A 179 -14.72 5.09 15.94
N LEU A 180 -13.68 5.18 15.10
CA LEU A 180 -13.83 5.61 13.70
C LEU A 180 -14.73 4.64 12.93
N LEU A 181 -14.52 3.32 13.09
CA LEU A 181 -15.35 2.31 12.46
C LEU A 181 -16.81 2.43 12.88
N ALA A 182 -17.08 2.55 14.18
CA ALA A 182 -18.43 2.73 14.71
C ALA A 182 -19.10 4.00 14.17
N TYR A 183 -18.38 5.12 14.15
CA TYR A 183 -18.86 6.38 13.58
C TYR A 183 -19.25 6.23 12.10
N PHE A 184 -18.40 5.57 11.30
CA PHE A 184 -18.68 5.32 9.89
C PHE A 184 -19.86 4.38 9.66
N VAL A 185 -19.99 3.32 10.47
CA VAL A 185 -21.15 2.41 10.42
C VAL A 185 -22.45 3.15 10.76
N VAL A 186 -22.45 3.99 11.80
CA VAL A 186 -23.63 4.80 12.15
C VAL A 186 -23.99 5.76 11.01
N LYS A 187 -23.01 6.49 10.47
CA LYS A 187 -23.19 7.38 9.31
C LYS A 187 -23.72 6.64 8.08
N ALA A 188 -23.24 5.42 7.85
CA ALA A 188 -23.66 4.55 6.76
C ALA A 188 -25.13 4.13 6.92
N ILE A 189 -25.53 3.67 8.11
CA ILE A 189 -26.92 3.27 8.40
C ILE A 189 -27.88 4.46 8.31
N LEU A 190 -27.45 5.65 8.75
CA LEU A 190 -28.28 6.86 8.71
C LEU A 190 -28.43 7.45 7.30
N ASN A 191 -27.53 7.15 6.36
CA ASN A 191 -27.57 7.66 4.98
C ASN A 191 -27.29 6.56 3.93
N PRO A 192 -28.14 5.52 3.85
CA PRO A 192 -27.88 4.36 3.00
C PRO A 192 -27.94 4.69 1.50
N ALA A 193 -28.73 5.69 1.11
CA ALA A 193 -28.87 6.13 -0.28
C ALA A 193 -27.54 6.61 -0.90
N ASN A 194 -26.61 7.13 -0.08
CA ASN A 194 -25.29 7.56 -0.53
C ASN A 194 -24.28 6.40 -0.61
N LEU A 195 -24.57 5.22 -0.08
CA LEU A 195 -23.61 4.09 -0.08
C LEU A 195 -23.74 3.22 -1.33
N PHE A 196 -24.97 3.05 -1.83
CA PHE A 196 -25.28 2.12 -2.92
C PHE A 196 -25.24 2.79 -4.30
N THR A 197 -24.43 3.84 -4.47
CA THR A 197 -24.17 4.38 -5.82
C THR A 197 -23.15 3.50 -6.53
N ARG A 198 -23.28 3.42 -7.86
CA ARG A 198 -22.31 2.70 -8.71
C ARG A 198 -20.88 3.16 -8.46
N GLU A 199 -20.70 4.46 -8.25
CA GLU A 199 -19.38 5.06 -8.00
C GLU A 199 -18.76 4.59 -6.67
N HIS A 200 -19.52 4.58 -5.58
CA HIS A 200 -19.01 4.09 -4.29
C HIS A 200 -18.78 2.57 -4.30
N ALA A 201 -19.62 1.82 -5.01
CA ALA A 201 -19.42 0.39 -5.21
C ALA A 201 -18.14 0.10 -6.01
N GLU A 202 -17.89 0.83 -7.10
CA GLU A 202 -16.66 0.70 -7.89
C GLU A 202 -15.44 1.02 -7.03
N ARG A 203 -15.44 2.14 -6.29
CA ARG A 203 -14.34 2.52 -5.37
C ARG A 203 -14.07 1.48 -4.28
N LEU A 204 -15.11 0.86 -3.72
CA LEU A 204 -14.99 -0.21 -2.72
C LEU A 204 -14.43 -1.50 -3.31
N LEU A 205 -14.85 -1.85 -4.52
CA LEU A 205 -14.50 -3.11 -5.15
C LEU A 205 -13.16 -3.08 -5.90
N VAL A 206 -12.56 -1.90 -6.08
CA VAL A 206 -11.23 -1.73 -6.69
C VAL A 206 -10.23 -2.72 -6.12
N ALA A 207 -10.02 -2.64 -4.81
CA ALA A 207 -8.97 -3.41 -4.18
C ALA A 207 -9.20 -4.92 -4.22
N PRO A 208 -10.40 -5.45 -3.90
CA PRO A 208 -10.70 -6.86 -4.10
C PRO A 208 -10.47 -7.31 -5.53
N ILE A 209 -11.06 -6.61 -6.51
CA ILE A 209 -11.01 -7.02 -7.91
C ILE A 209 -9.57 -7.03 -8.42
N LEU A 210 -8.80 -5.97 -8.15
CA LEU A 210 -7.40 -5.91 -8.58
C LEU A 210 -6.52 -6.94 -7.86
N THR A 211 -6.78 -7.21 -6.57
CA THR A 211 -6.08 -8.26 -5.81
C THR A 211 -6.29 -9.64 -6.44
N PHE A 212 -7.51 -9.96 -6.85
CA PHE A 212 -7.80 -11.20 -7.59
C PHE A 212 -7.20 -11.17 -9.00
N ALA A 213 -7.30 -10.05 -9.71
CA ALA A 213 -6.76 -9.91 -11.06
C ALA A 213 -5.24 -10.05 -11.09
N PHE A 214 -4.53 -9.73 -10.00
CA PHE A 214 -3.07 -9.85 -9.92
C PHE A 214 -2.57 -11.28 -9.75
N VAL A 215 -3.42 -12.26 -9.40
CA VAL A 215 -3.00 -13.65 -9.16
C VAL A 215 -2.14 -14.24 -10.30
N PRO A 216 -2.48 -14.07 -11.60
CA PRO A 216 -1.66 -14.59 -12.68
C PRO A 216 -0.26 -13.97 -12.71
N LEU A 217 -0.15 -12.67 -12.46
CA LEU A 217 1.13 -11.96 -12.38
C LEU A 217 1.96 -12.46 -11.19
N LEU A 218 1.33 -12.61 -10.02
CA LEU A 218 1.99 -13.11 -8.81
C LEU A 218 2.54 -14.52 -9.02
N TRP A 219 1.78 -15.37 -9.70
CA TRP A 219 2.22 -16.72 -10.04
C TRP A 219 3.42 -16.71 -10.99
N ALA A 220 3.39 -15.88 -12.04
CA ALA A 220 4.49 -15.75 -12.99
C ALA A 220 5.80 -15.30 -12.30
N TRP A 221 5.74 -14.25 -11.49
CA TRP A 221 6.92 -13.74 -10.76
C TRP A 221 7.39 -14.70 -9.67
N GLY A 222 6.48 -15.36 -8.96
CA GLY A 222 6.82 -16.38 -7.97
C GLY A 222 7.58 -17.56 -8.61
N TRP A 223 7.21 -17.95 -9.82
CA TRP A 223 7.90 -18.99 -10.56
C TRP A 223 9.28 -18.56 -11.07
N ILE A 224 9.39 -17.35 -11.65
CA ILE A 224 10.68 -16.80 -12.10
C ILE A 224 11.66 -16.68 -10.93
N SER A 225 11.21 -16.12 -9.79
CA SER A 225 12.04 -15.93 -8.61
C SER A 225 12.60 -17.25 -8.10
N ARG A 226 11.77 -18.31 -8.03
CA ARG A 226 12.24 -19.63 -7.60
C ARG A 226 13.34 -20.20 -8.51
N ARG A 227 13.20 -20.04 -9.83
CA ARG A 227 14.24 -20.47 -10.78
C ARG A 227 15.55 -19.73 -10.57
N GLU A 228 15.49 -18.41 -10.37
CA GLU A 228 16.69 -17.63 -10.06
C GLU A 228 17.34 -18.10 -8.74
N GLN A 229 16.55 -18.32 -7.69
CA GLN A 229 17.04 -18.80 -6.40
C GLN A 229 17.67 -20.21 -6.49
N GLU A 230 17.06 -21.13 -7.25
CA GLU A 230 17.61 -22.47 -7.46
C GLU A 230 18.92 -22.44 -8.26
N ASN A 231 19.00 -21.59 -9.29
CA ASN A 231 20.23 -21.41 -10.07
C ASN A 231 21.36 -20.82 -9.21
N LEU A 232 21.06 -19.82 -8.37
CA LEU A 232 22.04 -19.25 -7.44
C LEU A 232 22.52 -20.31 -6.42
N ARG A 233 21.61 -21.13 -5.88
CA ARG A 233 21.98 -22.23 -4.97
C ARG A 233 22.85 -23.28 -5.65
N ARG A 234 22.57 -23.63 -6.91
CA ARG A 234 23.38 -24.57 -7.69
C ARG A 234 24.77 -24.00 -7.99
N GLY A 235 24.86 -22.72 -8.37
CA GLY A 235 26.14 -22.05 -8.60
C GLY A 235 27.02 -21.97 -7.36
N LEU A 236 26.42 -21.65 -6.20
CA LEU A 236 27.14 -21.63 -4.91
C LEU A 236 27.64 -23.03 -4.52
N ARG A 237 26.83 -24.09 -4.72
CA ARG A 237 27.26 -25.48 -4.47
C ARG A 237 28.39 -25.91 -5.40
N ALA A 238 28.29 -25.63 -6.70
CA ALA A 238 29.34 -25.94 -7.66
C ALA A 238 30.68 -25.23 -7.36
N SER A 239 30.62 -24.01 -6.83
CA SER A 239 31.80 -23.27 -6.37
C SER A 239 32.39 -23.83 -5.07
N TYR A 240 31.59 -24.47 -4.21
CA TYR A 240 32.04 -25.10 -2.97
C TYR A 240 32.61 -26.51 -3.21
N ASP A 241 32.02 -27.26 -4.15
CA ASP A 241 32.36 -28.65 -4.46
C ASP A 241 33.51 -28.78 -5.47
N SER A 242 34.02 -27.67 -6.02
CA SER A 242 35.18 -27.68 -6.93
C SER A 242 36.48 -27.82 -6.11
N PRO A 243 37.22 -28.94 -6.21
CA PRO A 243 38.51 -29.08 -5.53
C PRO A 243 39.50 -28.10 -6.16
N VAL A 244 40.11 -27.25 -5.32
CA VAL A 244 41.32 -26.49 -5.68
C VAL A 244 42.47 -27.46 -5.94
#